data_AF-A0A258F394-F1
#
_entry.id   AF-A0A258F394-F1
#
_cell.length_a   1.000
_cell.length_b   1.000
_cell.length_c   1.000
_cell.angle_alpha   90.00
_cell.angle_beta   90.00
_cell.angle_gamma   90.00
#
_symmetry.space_group_name_H-M   'P 1'
#
loop_
_entity.id
_entity.type
_entity.pdbx_description
1 polymer ?
#
loop_
_entity_poly.entity_id
_entity_poly.type
_entity_poly.pdbx_seq_one_letter_code
_entity_poly.pdbx_strand_id
1 'polypeptide(L)' 'MTTPISPDVLTLPRKLPEGGKVNIVGLTRDQLRAALITAGTPEKQVKMRLGQVWQWVYHWGVRDFAQMT' A
#
# COMPACT_ATOMS: atom_id res chain seq x y z
N MET A 1 -6.49 23.55 43.81
CA MET A 1 -5.60 22.49 43.30
C MET A 1 -6.34 21.83 42.14
N THR A 2 -5.88 22.00 40.90
CA THR A 2 -6.57 21.42 39.73
C THR A 2 -6.13 19.96 39.59
N THR A 3 -7.07 19.03 39.57
CA THR A 3 -6.78 17.61 39.38
C THR A 3 -6.37 17.37 37.92
N PRO A 4 -5.23 16.69 37.67
CA PRO A 4 -4.80 16.41 36.30
C PRO A 4 -5.78 15.44 35.63
N ILE A 5 -6.24 15.80 34.43
CA ILE A 5 -7.04 14.96 33.55
C ILE A 5 -6.17 13.82 33.01
N SER A 6 -6.49 12.58 33.38
CA SER A 6 -5.87 11.39 32.80
C SER A 6 -6.60 11.04 31.48
N PRO A 7 -5.93 11.08 30.32
CA PRO A 7 -6.55 10.69 29.07
C PRO A 7 -6.75 9.17 29.05
N ASP A 8 -8.00 8.73 28.96
CA ASP A 8 -8.35 7.32 28.73
C ASP A 8 -8.11 7.00 27.25
N VAL A 9 -6.98 6.35 26.96
CA VAL A 9 -6.60 5.96 25.60
C VAL A 9 -7.05 4.53 25.32
N LEU A 10 -8.23 4.37 24.73
CA LEU A 10 -8.67 3.08 24.21
C LEU A 10 -7.82 2.69 22.99
N THR A 11 -6.92 1.72 23.16
CA THR A 11 -6.11 1.15 22.07
C THR A 11 -6.95 0.17 21.24
N LEU A 12 -7.81 0.69 20.39
CA LEU A 12 -8.53 -0.15 19.42
C LEU A 12 -7.52 -0.80 18.46
N PRO A 13 -7.44 -2.14 18.37
CA PRO A 13 -6.55 -2.79 17.43
C PRO A 13 -6.97 -2.43 16.00
N ARG A 14 -6.00 -2.09 15.16
CA ARG A 14 -6.26 -1.71 13.77
C ARG A 14 -6.84 -2.92 13.01
N LYS A 15 -8.17 -2.92 12.83
CA LYS A 15 -8.86 -3.93 12.00
C LYS A 15 -8.55 -3.65 10.53
N LEU A 16 -7.82 -4.56 9.88
CA LEU A 16 -7.65 -4.53 8.43
C LEU A 16 -9.02 -4.80 7.79
N PRO A 17 -9.44 -4.03 6.77
CA PRO A 17 -10.70 -4.27 6.11
C PRO A 17 -10.71 -5.68 5.50
N GLU A 18 -11.71 -6.47 5.90
CA GLU A 18 -11.93 -7.84 5.45
C GLU A 18 -12.30 -7.78 3.96
N GLY A 19 -11.41 -8.23 3.07
CA GLY A 19 -11.59 -8.14 1.61
C GLY A 19 -10.91 -6.94 0.92
N GLY A 20 -10.06 -6.19 1.63
CA GLY A 20 -9.30 -5.08 1.05
C GLY A 20 -8.22 -5.54 0.06
N LYS A 21 -8.13 -4.89 -1.11
CA LYS A 21 -7.01 -5.03 -2.04
C LYS A 21 -5.67 -4.83 -1.32
N VAL A 22 -4.64 -5.58 -1.70
CA VAL A 22 -3.30 -5.45 -1.13
C VAL A 22 -2.79 -4.03 -1.30
N ASN A 23 -2.32 -3.41 -0.22
CA ASN A 23 -1.65 -2.11 -0.31
C ASN A 23 -0.22 -2.32 -0.84
N ILE A 24 0.06 -1.73 -2.00
CA ILE A 24 1.37 -1.84 -2.66
C ILE A 24 2.42 -0.88 -2.08
N VAL A 25 1.98 0.17 -1.36
CA VAL A 25 2.87 1.16 -0.76
C VAL A 25 3.57 0.53 0.43
N GLY A 26 4.91 0.55 0.42
CA GLY A 26 5.73 -0.04 1.48
C GLY A 26 6.11 -1.50 1.25
N LEU A 27 5.62 -2.13 0.18
CA LEU A 27 6.13 -3.43 -0.25
C LEU A 27 7.57 -3.30 -0.76
N THR A 28 8.39 -4.31 -0.49
CA THR A 28 9.68 -4.45 -1.17
C THR A 28 9.46 -4.68 -2.67
N ARG A 29 10.50 -4.49 -3.48
CA ARG A 29 10.41 -4.77 -4.92
C ARG A 29 9.99 -6.21 -5.22
N ASP A 30 10.48 -7.18 -4.46
CA ASP A 30 10.11 -8.58 -4.63
C ASP A 30 8.63 -8.83 -4.26
N GLN A 31 8.18 -8.26 -3.15
CA GLN A 31 6.77 -8.34 -2.73
C GLN A 31 5.83 -7.66 -3.73
N LEU A 32 6.21 -6.50 -4.28
CA LEU A 32 5.45 -5.83 -5.32
C LEU A 32 5.38 -6.67 -6.60
N ARG A 33 6.49 -7.31 -6.98
CA ARG A 33 6.53 -8.25 -8.12
C ARG A 33 5.55 -9.40 -7.91
N ALA A 34 5.58 -10.03 -6.73
CA ALA A 34 4.66 -11.11 -6.39
C ALA A 34 3.19 -10.65 -6.44
N ALA A 35 2.88 -9.50 -5.84
CA ALA A 35 1.54 -8.92 -5.85
C ALA A 35 1.02 -8.65 -7.27
N LEU A 36 1.88 -8.15 -8.17
CA LEU A 36 1.53 -7.93 -9.57
C LEU A 36 1.25 -9.24 -10.33
N ILE A 37 1.99 -10.31 -10.03
CA ILE A 37 1.76 -11.63 -10.62
C ILE A 37 0.43 -12.22 -10.11
N THR A 38 0.18 -12.16 -8.80
CA THR A 38 -1.09 -12.59 -8.20
C THR A 38 -2.28 -11.82 -8.76
N ALA A 39 -2.10 -10.54 -9.10
CA ALA A 39 -3.12 -9.72 -9.76
C ALA A 39 -3.33 -10.04 -11.26
N GLY A 40 -2.56 -10.98 -11.83
CA GLY A 40 -2.71 -11.44 -13.22
C GLY A 40 -1.73 -10.82 -14.22
N THR A 41 -0.70 -10.09 -13.76
CA THR A 41 0.35 -9.57 -14.67
C THR A 41 1.19 -10.74 -15.20
N PRO A 42 1.35 -10.90 -16.53
CA PRO A 42 2.22 -11.93 -17.09
C PRO A 42 3.65 -11.79 -16.59
N GLU A 43 4.28 -12.90 -16.20
CA GLU A 43 5.63 -12.90 -15.62
C GLU A 43 6.68 -12.23 -16.51
N LYS A 44 6.53 -12.34 -17.85
CA LYS A 44 7.40 -11.70 -18.82
C LYS A 44 7.34 -10.17 -18.75
N GLN A 45 6.21 -9.60 -18.34
CA GLN A 45 5.99 -8.15 -18.29
C GLN A 45 6.11 -7.57 -16.88
N VAL A 46 6.17 -8.40 -15.83
CA VAL A 46 6.13 -7.93 -14.44
C VAL A 46 7.25 -6.96 -14.11
N LYS A 47 8.46 -7.18 -14.67
CA LYS A 47 9.62 -6.31 -14.41
C LYS A 47 9.39 -4.88 -14.92
N MET A 48 8.77 -4.75 -16.10
CA MET A 48 8.41 -3.46 -16.68
C MET A 48 7.30 -2.79 -15.87
N ARG A 49 6.22 -3.54 -15.57
CA ARG A 49 5.07 -3.07 -14.78
C ARG A 49 5.48 -2.58 -13.39
N LEU A 50 6.40 -3.29 -12.75
CA LEU A 50 6.98 -2.92 -11.46
C LEU A 50 7.66 -1.55 -11.55
N GLY A 51 8.47 -1.31 -12.58
CA GLY A 51 9.15 -0.04 -12.78
C GLY A 51 8.18 1.13 -12.95
N GLN A 52 7.15 0.94 -13.77
CA GLN A 52 6.10 1.95 -13.98
C GLN A 52 5.37 2.29 -12.67
N VAL A 53 4.86 1.28 -11.97
CA VAL A 53 4.15 1.48 -10.69
C VAL A 53 5.04 2.13 -9.65
N TRP A 54 6.32 1.71 -9.56
CA TRP A 54 7.28 2.30 -8.63
C TRP A 54 7.48 3.79 -8.89
N GLN A 55 7.60 4.17 -10.16
CA GLN A 55 7.79 5.55 -10.56
C GLN A 55 6.54 6.39 -10.25
N TRP A 56 5.33 5.90 -10.52
CA TRP A 56 4.10 6.59 -10.14
C TRP A 56 3.94 6.79 -8.62
N VAL A 57 4.18 5.74 -7.84
CA VAL A 57 3.98 5.76 -6.39
C VAL A 57 5.02 6.62 -5.68
N TYR A 58 6.30 6.48 -6.01
CA TYR A 58 7.38 7.09 -5.25
C TYR A 58 7.92 8.39 -5.84
N HIS A 59 7.90 8.55 -7.17
CA HIS A 59 8.35 9.79 -7.79
C HIS A 59 7.23 10.82 -7.84
N TRP A 60 6.01 10.41 -8.18
CA TRP A 60 4.87 11.32 -8.30
C TRP A 60 3.88 11.26 -7.13
N GLY A 61 4.02 10.30 -6.20
CA GLY A 61 3.13 10.20 -5.04
C GLY A 61 1.71 9.76 -5.38
N VAL A 62 1.47 9.23 -6.58
CA VAL A 62 0.15 8.84 -7.06
C VAL A 62 -0.29 7.55 -6.39
N ARG A 63 -1.51 7.59 -5.82
CA ARG A 63 -2.12 6.47 -5.09
C ARG A 63 -3.36 5.90 -5.78
N ASP A 64 -3.82 6.57 -6.83
CA ASP A 64 -4.94 6.14 -7.64
C ASP A 64 -4.45 5.55 -8.97
N PHE A 65 -4.94 4.36 -9.32
CA PHE A 65 -4.50 3.66 -10.53
C PHE A 65 -5.06 4.28 -11.81
N ALA A 66 -6.20 5.00 -11.77
CA ALA A 66 -6.76 5.64 -12.94
C ALA A 66 -5.95 6.88 -13.38
N GLN A 67 -5.12 7.41 -12.48
CA GLN A 67 -4.18 8.49 -12.79
C GLN A 67 -2.86 7.99 -13.42
N MET A 68 -2.62 6.67 -13.46
CA MET A 68 -1.42 6.09 -14.07
C MET A 68 -1.67 5.85 -15.57
N THR A 69 -1.48 6.91 -16.37
CA THR A 69 -1.63 6.87 -17.85
C THR A 69 -0.41 6.32 -18.57
#